data_AF-A0A158NKU9-F1
#
_entry.id   AF-A0A158NKU9-F1
#
_cell.length_a   1.000
_cell.length_b   1.000
_cell.length_c   1.000
_cell.angle_alpha   90.00
_cell.angle_beta   90.00
_cell.angle_gamma   90.00
#
_symmetry.space_group_name_H-M   'P 1'
#
loop_
_entity.id
_entity.type
_entity.pdbx_description
1 polymer ?
#
loop_
_entity_poly.entity_id
_entity_poly.type
_entity_poly.pdbx_seq_one_letter_code
_entity_poly.pdbx_strand_id
1 'polypeptide(L)'
;FDWIIFNLQQTGYYRVNYDLTMWQRIAYYLNSGNYKNIHVLNRAQILDDAFYFAIEEKSINLSTFWNLSNYLSQEIDYIVWYPMIKAFEYLSIYIPFSEIGLEEKMRRILPTLFKKIGYQEISNEHDLTKCLRQEIAKWACVLGDSDCRNNAKSKLEWHFANPEKHKILPWWEDWTFCKGLIKANDSIWMKMLDIYKKKYNKKILEYLTCSENSNIIQIYLNKITDNILNKFVTYLKKELIISTIQVKLANRKKRLEKIQKIMSSDLKESVSNKEKLEISKNGILEIPIKENIKEEIYNISERLWTEWNSKLNLCMWPS
;
A
#
# COMPACT_ATOMS: atom_id res chain seq x y z
N PHE A 1 14.09 10.51 43.80
CA PHE A 1 14.44 9.41 42.88
C PHE A 1 15.14 10.03 41.71
N ASP A 2 16.45 9.85 41.61
CA ASP A 2 17.26 10.61 40.66
C ASP A 2 17.42 9.84 39.35
N TRP A 3 17.31 10.55 38.24
CA TRP A 3 17.54 10.07 36.88
C TRP A 3 18.47 11.05 36.17
N ILE A 4 19.15 10.59 35.12
CA ILE A 4 20.06 11.41 34.31
C ILE A 4 19.77 11.18 32.83
N ILE A 5 19.92 12.24 32.04
CA ILE A 5 19.87 12.18 30.58
C ILE A 5 21.22 12.65 30.05
N PHE A 6 21.86 11.81 29.25
CA PHE A 6 23.06 12.18 28.50
C PHE A 6 22.70 12.61 27.08
N ASN A 7 23.68 13.21 26.40
CA ASN A 7 23.53 13.73 25.04
C ASN A 7 22.38 14.76 24.94
N LEU A 8 22.48 15.84 25.72
CA LEU A 8 21.46 16.89 25.75
C LEU A 8 21.18 17.38 24.32
N GLN A 9 19.91 17.39 23.95
CA GLN A 9 19.41 17.77 22.62
C GLN A 9 20.02 16.98 21.45
N GLN A 10 20.58 15.79 21.72
CA GLN A 10 21.16 14.91 20.71
C GLN A 10 22.27 15.59 19.88
N THR A 11 23.07 16.46 20.49
CA THR A 11 24.16 17.17 19.80
C THR A 11 25.32 16.25 19.41
N GLY A 12 25.51 15.16 20.15
CA GLY A 12 26.51 14.15 19.86
C GLY A 12 25.96 13.06 18.94
N TYR A 13 26.81 12.60 18.02
CA TYR A 13 26.49 11.50 17.10
C TYR A 13 26.70 10.12 17.77
N TYR A 14 25.94 9.87 18.84
CA TYR A 14 25.96 8.60 19.57
C TYR A 14 24.62 8.34 20.27
N ARG A 15 24.28 7.05 20.38
CA ARG A 15 23.11 6.57 21.15
C ARG A 15 23.49 6.42 22.62
N VAL A 16 22.53 6.60 23.53
CA VAL A 16 22.74 6.42 24.96
C VAL A 16 21.95 5.23 25.47
N ASN A 17 22.66 4.17 25.88
CA ASN A 17 22.04 3.07 26.60
C ASN A 17 22.18 3.29 28.11
N TYR A 18 21.12 2.96 28.85
CA TYR A 18 21.13 3.00 30.30
C TYR A 18 20.91 1.60 30.86
N ASP A 19 21.29 1.38 32.12
CA ASP A 19 20.87 0.18 32.81
C ASP A 19 19.34 0.16 33.00
N LEU A 20 18.80 -1.02 33.34
CA LEU A 20 17.36 -1.23 33.50
C LEU A 20 16.74 -0.32 34.57
N THR A 21 17.46 -0.06 35.67
CA THR A 21 16.96 0.79 36.76
C THR A 21 16.80 2.22 36.28
N MET A 22 17.77 2.73 35.54
CA MET A 22 17.74 4.07 34.98
C MET A 22 16.65 4.21 33.91
N TRP A 23 16.50 3.22 33.01
CA TRP A 23 15.38 3.20 32.06
C TRP A 23 14.00 3.24 32.75
N GLN A 24 13.83 2.47 33.83
CA GLN A 24 12.60 2.48 34.62
C GLN A 24 12.33 3.84 35.28
N ARG A 25 13.37 4.51 35.79
CA ARG A 25 13.24 5.85 36.38
C ARG A 25 12.90 6.91 35.32
N ILE A 26 13.52 6.85 34.15
CA ILE A 26 13.19 7.71 33.02
C ILE A 26 11.73 7.47 32.59
N ALA A 27 11.31 6.21 32.47
CA ALA A 27 9.92 5.87 32.16
C ALA A 27 8.95 6.43 33.22
N TYR A 28 9.25 6.28 34.51
CA TYR A 28 8.44 6.84 35.58
C TYR A 28 8.30 8.36 35.46
N TYR A 29 9.39 9.07 35.20
CA TYR A 29 9.38 10.52 35.04
C TYR A 29 8.61 10.95 33.77
N LEU A 30 8.81 10.28 32.65
CA LEU A 30 8.09 10.55 31.39
C LEU A 30 6.59 10.34 31.54
N ASN A 31 6.15 9.35 32.31
CA ASN A 31 4.73 9.09 32.58
C ASN A 31 4.13 10.04 33.63
N SER A 32 4.91 10.95 34.21
CA SER A 32 4.42 12.00 35.12
C SER A 32 3.89 13.22 34.35
N GLY A 33 3.18 14.11 35.04
CA GLY A 33 2.77 15.40 34.47
C GLY A 33 3.94 16.36 34.14
N ASN A 34 5.15 16.07 34.61
CA ASN A 34 6.33 16.94 34.47
C ASN A 34 7.27 16.54 33.32
N TYR A 35 6.82 15.64 32.44
CA TYR A 35 7.61 15.11 31.32
C TYR A 35 8.18 16.20 30.39
N LYS A 36 7.49 17.34 30.27
CA LYS A 36 7.94 18.49 29.46
C LYS A 36 9.21 19.17 29.96
N ASN A 37 9.65 18.89 31.19
CA ASN A 37 10.95 19.38 31.68
C ASN A 37 12.13 18.69 30.98
N ILE A 38 11.92 17.51 30.40
CA ILE A 38 12.89 16.90 29.47
C ILE A 38 12.68 17.57 28.12
N HIS A 39 13.74 18.08 27.50
CA HIS A 39 13.66 18.74 26.20
C HIS A 39 13.04 17.85 25.11
N VAL A 40 12.29 18.44 24.17
CA VAL A 40 11.57 17.72 23.11
C VAL A 40 12.48 16.76 22.32
N LEU A 41 13.69 17.22 21.97
CA LEU A 41 14.69 16.41 21.27
C LEU A 41 15.18 15.22 22.10
N ASN A 42 15.38 15.38 23.41
CA ASN A 42 15.77 14.26 24.26
C ASN A 42 14.62 13.28 24.47
N ARG A 43 13.37 13.73 24.52
CA ARG A 43 12.19 12.85 24.57
C ARG A 43 12.10 11.98 23.31
N ALA A 44 12.35 12.57 22.14
CA ALA A 44 12.45 11.84 20.87
C ALA A 44 13.63 10.85 20.88
N GLN A 45 14.83 11.32 21.27
CA GLN A 45 16.03 10.50 21.36
C GLN A 45 15.83 9.28 22.29
N ILE A 46 15.21 9.46 23.46
CA ILE A 46 14.93 8.37 24.40
C ILE A 46 14.12 7.26 23.75
N LEU A 47 13.08 7.61 22.97
CA LEU A 47 12.24 6.63 22.27
C LEU A 47 12.99 5.96 21.13
N ASP A 48 13.77 6.72 20.35
CA ASP A 48 14.56 6.20 19.23
C ASP A 48 15.67 5.23 19.70
N ASP A 49 16.45 5.65 20.71
CA ASP A 49 17.51 4.85 21.31
C ASP A 49 16.93 3.58 21.96
N ALA A 50 15.85 3.70 22.73
CA ALA A 50 15.22 2.54 23.36
C ALA A 50 14.66 1.55 22.33
N PHE A 51 14.09 2.03 21.21
CA PHE A 51 13.62 1.16 20.15
C PHE A 51 14.78 0.42 19.48
N TYR A 52 15.86 1.14 19.14
CA TYR A 52 17.08 0.55 18.59
C TYR A 52 17.65 -0.55 19.50
N PHE A 53 17.80 -0.28 20.80
CA PHE A 53 18.34 -1.25 21.74
C PHE A 53 17.40 -2.44 21.99
N ALA A 54 16.09 -2.27 21.81
CA ALA A 54 15.13 -3.35 21.95
C ALA A 54 15.09 -4.28 20.73
N ILE A 55 15.24 -3.73 19.52
CA ILE A 55 15.04 -4.47 18.26
C ILE A 55 16.36 -4.96 17.67
N GLU A 56 17.32 -4.06 17.48
CA GLU A 56 18.58 -4.35 16.76
C GLU A 56 19.59 -4.98 17.71
N GLU A 57 19.92 -4.26 18.80
CA GLU A 57 20.95 -4.70 19.75
C GLU A 57 20.45 -5.82 20.68
N LYS A 58 19.13 -5.87 20.92
CA LYS A 58 18.47 -6.78 21.88
C LYS A 58 19.08 -6.71 23.29
N SER A 59 19.59 -5.54 23.66
CA SER A 59 20.20 -5.28 24.97
C SER A 59 19.20 -4.81 26.02
N ILE A 60 17.99 -4.40 25.59
CA ILE A 60 16.85 -4.16 26.49
C ILE A 60 15.61 -4.92 26.03
N ASN A 61 14.71 -5.23 26.96
CA ASN A 61 13.44 -5.86 26.62
C ASN A 61 12.50 -4.89 25.91
N LEU A 62 11.73 -5.38 24.94
CA LEU A 62 10.69 -4.59 24.26
C LEU A 62 9.65 -4.02 25.25
N SER A 63 9.42 -4.67 26.39
CA SER A 63 8.58 -4.14 27.47
C SER A 63 9.10 -2.81 28.05
N THR A 64 10.43 -2.62 28.12
CA THR A 64 11.04 -1.35 28.55
C THR A 64 10.71 -0.23 27.57
N PHE A 65 10.81 -0.48 26.26
CA PHE A 65 10.39 0.47 25.24
C PHE A 65 8.91 0.84 25.38
N TRP A 66 8.02 -0.13 25.57
CA TRP A 66 6.59 0.14 25.79
C TRP A 66 6.31 0.95 27.07
N ASN A 67 7.06 0.70 28.14
CA ASN A 67 6.94 1.49 29.37
C ASN A 67 7.37 2.95 29.16
N LEU A 68 8.43 3.15 28.38
CA LEU A 68 8.91 4.47 27.97
C LEU A 68 7.93 5.17 27.04
N SER A 69 7.21 4.46 26.17
CA SER A 69 6.30 5.08 25.19
C SER A 69 4.90 5.38 25.72
N ASN A 70 4.51 4.85 26.88
CA ASN A 70 3.16 5.06 27.45
C ASN A 70 2.78 6.55 27.62
N TYR A 71 3.74 7.43 27.92
CA TYR A 71 3.48 8.88 28.05
C TYR A 71 3.15 9.56 26.72
N LEU A 72 3.31 8.90 25.56
CA LEU A 72 2.89 9.48 24.29
C LEU A 72 1.39 9.79 24.27
N SER A 73 0.59 9.13 25.11
CA SER A 73 -0.82 9.48 25.34
C SER A 73 -1.03 10.93 25.83
N GLN A 74 -0.02 11.52 26.48
CA GLN A 74 -0.02 12.93 26.89
C GLN A 74 0.69 13.87 25.91
N GLU A 75 1.47 13.36 24.97
CA GLU A 75 2.31 14.12 24.04
C GLU A 75 1.57 14.52 22.76
N ILE A 76 1.81 15.73 22.25
CA ILE A 76 1.26 16.24 20.98
C ILE A 76 2.33 16.79 20.03
N ASP A 77 3.61 16.72 20.42
CA ASP A 77 4.72 17.17 19.58
C ASP A 77 5.09 16.09 18.56
N TYR A 78 5.04 16.44 17.27
CA TYR A 78 5.38 15.54 16.18
C TYR A 78 6.81 15.00 16.27
N ILE A 79 7.77 15.81 16.74
CA ILE A 79 9.18 15.41 16.84
C ILE A 79 9.33 14.21 17.77
N VAL A 80 8.57 14.19 18.87
CA VAL A 80 8.59 13.11 19.86
C VAL A 80 7.84 11.87 19.35
N TRP A 81 6.79 12.08 18.58
CA TRP A 81 6.03 11.00 17.95
C TRP A 81 6.75 10.35 16.77
N TYR A 82 7.68 11.05 16.13
CA TYR A 82 8.37 10.55 14.94
C TYR A 82 9.09 9.20 15.16
N PRO A 83 9.89 8.99 16.22
CA PRO A 83 10.45 7.68 16.55
C PRO A 83 9.37 6.60 16.74
N MET A 84 8.23 6.95 17.35
CA MET A 84 7.13 6.01 17.54
C MET A 84 6.46 5.61 16.22
N ILE A 85 6.31 6.56 15.29
CA ILE A 85 5.79 6.30 13.94
C ILE A 85 6.73 5.35 13.19
N LYS A 86 8.06 5.54 13.30
CA LYS A 86 9.04 4.62 12.72
C LYS A 86 9.01 3.24 13.38
N ALA A 87 8.84 3.19 14.70
CA ALA A 87 8.60 1.94 15.39
C ALA A 87 7.33 1.24 14.89
N PHE A 88 6.25 1.98 14.62
CA PHE A 88 5.03 1.41 14.06
C PHE A 88 5.22 0.86 12.65
N GLU A 89 5.90 1.60 11.77
CA GLU A 89 6.27 1.14 10.43
C GLU A 89 6.96 -0.22 10.48
N TYR A 90 8.01 -0.32 11.30
CA TYR A 90 8.78 -1.55 11.48
C TYR A 90 7.93 -2.68 12.07
N LEU A 91 7.22 -2.41 13.17
CA LEU A 91 6.47 -3.41 13.92
C LEU A 91 5.23 -3.93 13.16
N SER A 92 4.68 -3.13 12.24
CA SER A 92 3.47 -3.47 11.49
C SER A 92 3.60 -4.73 10.65
N ILE A 93 4.79 -5.02 10.13
CA ILE A 93 5.09 -6.20 9.31
C ILE A 93 4.92 -7.49 10.13
N TYR A 94 5.11 -7.39 11.45
CA TYR A 94 5.02 -8.53 12.37
C TYR A 94 3.63 -8.73 12.96
N ILE A 95 2.68 -7.80 12.74
CA ILE A 95 1.31 -7.92 13.28
C ILE A 95 0.64 -9.24 12.88
N PRO A 96 0.65 -9.68 11.60
CA PRO A 96 0.00 -10.94 11.20
C PRO A 96 0.59 -12.19 11.86
N PHE A 97 1.84 -12.10 12.32
CA PHE A 97 2.60 -13.20 12.94
C PHE A 97 2.68 -13.06 14.46
N SER A 98 2.13 -11.99 15.03
CA SER A 98 2.19 -11.72 16.47
C SER A 98 1.17 -12.61 17.17
N GLU A 99 1.65 -13.56 17.97
CA GLU A 99 0.78 -14.54 18.63
C GLU A 99 -0.26 -13.89 19.54
N ILE A 100 0.04 -12.81 20.26
CA ILE A 100 -0.92 -11.91 20.93
C ILE A 100 -0.25 -10.55 21.29
N GLY A 101 -0.93 -9.43 21.05
CA GLY A 101 -0.79 -8.20 21.84
C GLY A 101 0.07 -7.05 21.28
N LEU A 102 0.80 -7.22 20.17
CA LEU A 102 1.56 -6.13 19.55
C LEU A 102 0.63 -5.04 19.00
N GLU A 103 -0.36 -5.44 18.20
CA GLU A 103 -1.39 -4.55 17.65
C GLU A 103 -2.14 -3.80 18.76
N GLU A 104 -2.51 -4.50 19.83
CA GLU A 104 -3.22 -3.91 20.98
C GLU A 104 -2.37 -2.84 21.69
N LYS A 105 -1.08 -3.13 21.93
CA LYS A 105 -0.14 -2.17 22.53
C LYS A 105 0.02 -0.92 21.67
N MET A 106 0.17 -1.09 20.35
CA MET A 106 0.26 0.02 19.41
C MET A 106 -1.03 0.84 19.41
N ARG A 107 -2.20 0.19 19.37
CA ARG A 107 -3.50 0.85 19.35
C ARG A 107 -3.76 1.64 20.63
N ARG A 108 -3.37 1.14 21.81
CA ARG A 108 -3.71 1.74 23.12
C ARG A 108 -3.29 3.21 23.27
N ILE A 109 -2.20 3.62 22.62
CA ILE A 109 -1.63 4.97 22.80
C ILE A 109 -2.38 6.01 21.94
N LEU A 110 -2.99 5.61 20.83
CA LEU A 110 -3.51 6.52 19.80
C LEU A 110 -4.83 7.24 20.14
N PRO A 111 -5.86 6.60 20.75
CA PRO A 111 -7.16 7.23 20.97
C PRO A 111 -7.10 8.51 21.81
N THR A 112 -6.19 8.56 22.78
CA THR A 112 -6.01 9.74 23.65
C THR A 112 -5.52 10.96 22.88
N LEU A 113 -4.76 10.76 21.81
CA LEU A 113 -4.26 11.84 20.98
C LEU A 113 -5.40 12.50 20.19
N PHE A 114 -6.32 11.73 19.62
CA PHE A 114 -7.47 12.28 18.89
C PHE A 114 -8.41 13.10 19.75
N LYS A 115 -8.53 12.78 21.04
CA LYS A 115 -9.27 13.64 21.99
C LYS A 115 -8.66 15.05 22.10
N LYS A 116 -7.38 15.22 21.78
CA LYS A 116 -6.66 16.49 21.83
C LYS A 116 -6.60 17.22 20.48
N ILE A 117 -6.25 16.50 19.40
CA ILE A 117 -5.98 17.12 18.08
C ILE A 117 -7.11 16.95 17.06
N GLY A 118 -8.08 16.06 17.32
CA GLY A 118 -9.20 15.76 16.42
C GLY A 118 -8.79 15.13 15.08
N TYR A 119 -9.80 14.74 14.28
CA TYR A 119 -9.60 14.27 12.89
C TYR A 119 -9.67 15.39 11.84
N GLN A 120 -10.21 16.56 12.20
CA GLN A 120 -10.37 17.67 11.29
C GLN A 120 -9.17 18.62 11.38
N GLU A 121 -8.66 19.05 10.24
CA GLU A 121 -7.65 20.11 10.18
C GLU A 121 -8.27 21.45 10.59
N ILE A 122 -7.50 22.23 11.34
CA ILE A 122 -7.89 23.54 11.86
C ILE A 122 -7.16 24.61 11.06
N SER A 123 -7.85 25.69 10.68
CA SER A 123 -7.22 26.81 9.98
C SER A 123 -6.11 27.44 10.85
N ASN A 124 -4.98 27.78 10.25
CA ASN A 124 -3.80 28.39 10.89
C ASN A 124 -3.11 27.53 11.96
N GLU A 125 -3.33 26.21 11.99
CA GLU A 125 -2.55 25.32 12.85
C GLU A 125 -1.13 25.09 12.32
N HIS A 126 -0.21 24.76 13.23
CA HIS A 126 1.18 24.47 12.91
C HIS A 126 1.29 23.22 12.01
N ASP A 127 2.16 23.26 11.00
CA ASP A 127 2.26 22.18 10.01
C ASP A 127 2.66 20.84 10.63
N LEU A 128 3.52 20.85 11.66
CA LEU A 128 3.86 19.61 12.40
C LEU A 128 2.65 18.99 13.11
N THR A 129 1.68 19.79 13.55
CA THR A 129 0.44 19.27 14.15
C THR A 129 -0.44 18.61 13.09
N LYS A 130 -0.49 19.16 11.87
CA LYS A 130 -1.16 18.52 10.71
C LYS A 130 -0.51 17.18 10.39
N CYS A 131 0.82 17.16 10.33
CA CYS A 131 1.60 15.95 10.09
C CYS A 131 1.33 14.87 11.14
N LEU A 132 1.37 15.24 12.42
CA LEU A 132 1.06 14.31 13.50
C LEU A 132 -0.37 13.74 13.36
N ARG A 133 -1.35 14.60 13.07
CA ARG A 133 -2.74 14.16 12.88
C ARG A 133 -2.87 13.14 11.76
N GLN A 134 -2.23 13.40 10.61
CA GLN A 134 -2.31 12.55 9.44
C GLN A 134 -1.67 11.17 9.71
N GLU A 135 -0.48 11.15 10.29
CA GLU A 135 0.22 9.89 10.61
C GLU A 135 -0.55 9.05 11.62
N ILE A 136 -1.08 9.69 12.66
CA ILE A 136 -1.81 8.96 13.70
C ILE A 136 -3.17 8.51 13.17
N ALA A 137 -3.80 9.26 12.28
CA ALA A 137 -5.05 8.84 11.62
C ALA A 137 -4.81 7.64 10.70
N LYS A 138 -3.69 7.63 9.97
CA LYS A 138 -3.28 6.46 9.21
C LYS A 138 -3.09 5.25 10.11
N TRP A 139 -2.26 5.37 11.16
CA TRP A 139 -1.91 4.24 12.03
C TRP A 139 -3.10 3.70 12.83
N ALA A 140 -3.95 4.56 13.37
CA ALA A 140 -5.16 4.13 14.08
C ALA A 140 -6.04 3.25 13.18
N CYS A 141 -6.28 3.67 11.94
CA CYS A 141 -7.09 2.90 11.00
C CYS A 141 -6.43 1.58 10.56
N VAL A 142 -5.09 1.57 10.39
CA VAL A 142 -4.30 0.35 10.11
C VAL A 142 -4.44 -0.65 11.25
N LEU A 143 -4.38 -0.18 12.51
CA LEU A 143 -4.48 -0.98 13.73
C LEU A 143 -5.91 -1.32 14.16
N GLY A 144 -6.88 -1.21 13.25
CA GLY A 144 -8.25 -1.65 13.52
C GLY A 144 -9.09 -0.70 14.37
N ASP A 145 -8.65 0.53 14.63
CA ASP A 145 -9.42 1.48 15.45
C ASP A 145 -10.77 1.82 14.79
N SER A 146 -11.85 1.56 15.52
CA SER A 146 -13.22 1.72 15.02
C SER A 146 -13.56 3.18 14.77
N ASP A 147 -13.15 4.08 15.68
CA ASP A 147 -13.43 5.52 15.57
C ASP A 147 -12.74 6.10 14.34
N CYS A 148 -11.49 5.71 14.09
CA CYS A 148 -10.77 6.09 12.89
C CYS A 148 -11.49 5.64 11.62
N ARG A 149 -11.87 4.37 11.53
CA ARG A 149 -12.54 3.80 10.35
C ARG A 149 -13.91 4.46 10.12
N ASN A 150 -14.65 4.77 11.18
CA ASN A 150 -15.93 5.47 11.09
C ASN A 150 -15.77 6.93 10.65
N ASN A 151 -14.74 7.64 11.13
CA ASN A 151 -14.43 9.00 10.70
C ASN A 151 -14.00 9.03 9.22
N ALA A 152 -13.16 8.08 8.78
CA ALA A 152 -12.76 7.96 7.38
C ALA A 152 -13.97 7.70 6.47
N LYS A 153 -14.87 6.80 6.88
CA LYS A 153 -16.13 6.52 6.17
C LYS A 153 -17.01 7.77 6.09
N SER A 154 -17.20 8.46 7.20
CA SER A 154 -18.02 9.69 7.24
C SER A 154 -17.43 10.77 6.34
N LYS A 155 -16.10 10.89 6.28
CA LYS A 155 -15.41 11.82 5.39
C LYS A 155 -15.60 11.45 3.91
N LEU A 156 -15.57 10.16 3.59
CA LEU A 156 -15.83 9.64 2.25
C LEU A 156 -17.28 9.89 1.81
N GLU A 157 -18.25 9.62 2.69
CA GLU A 157 -19.67 9.90 2.45
C GLU A 157 -19.91 11.39 2.24
N TRP A 158 -19.29 12.24 3.07
CA TRP A 158 -19.32 13.68 2.94
C TRP A 158 -18.79 14.14 1.57
N HIS A 159 -17.65 13.60 1.13
CA HIS A 159 -17.11 13.88 -0.21
C HIS A 159 -18.11 13.49 -1.32
N PHE A 160 -18.68 12.28 -1.24
CA PHE A 160 -19.63 11.78 -2.24
C PHE A 160 -20.97 12.51 -2.28
N ALA A 161 -21.36 13.18 -1.20
CA ALA A 161 -22.56 14.03 -1.20
C ALA A 161 -22.41 15.23 -2.14
N ASN A 162 -21.21 15.80 -2.28
CA ASN A 162 -20.94 16.88 -3.22
C ASN A 162 -19.44 16.99 -3.55
N PRO A 163 -18.92 16.24 -4.54
CA PRO A 163 -17.47 16.18 -4.80
C PRO A 163 -16.82 17.52 -5.19
N GLU A 164 -17.59 18.46 -5.74
CA GLU A 164 -17.09 19.78 -6.15
C GLU A 164 -16.88 20.72 -4.95
N LYS A 165 -17.82 20.72 -4.00
CA LYS A 165 -17.73 21.54 -2.79
C LYS A 165 -16.93 20.85 -1.68
N HIS A 166 -17.11 19.54 -1.52
CA HIS A 166 -16.52 18.75 -0.45
C HIS A 166 -15.20 18.11 -0.91
N LYS A 167 -14.22 18.96 -1.25
CA LYS A 167 -12.94 18.48 -1.76
C LYS A 167 -12.14 17.75 -0.68
N ILE A 168 -11.46 16.68 -1.09
CA ILE A 168 -10.47 15.97 -0.28
C ILE A 168 -9.10 16.50 -0.64
N LEU A 169 -8.30 16.84 0.38
CA LEU A 169 -6.94 17.30 0.19
C LEU A 169 -6.05 16.11 -0.23
N PRO A 170 -5.03 16.32 -1.08
CA PRO A 170 -4.22 15.23 -1.64
C PRO A 170 -3.65 14.27 -0.58
N TRP A 171 -3.18 14.80 0.55
CA TRP A 171 -2.60 14.01 1.64
C TRP A 171 -3.62 13.23 2.49
N TRP A 172 -4.91 13.55 2.38
CA TRP A 172 -6.00 12.80 3.02
C TRP A 172 -6.65 11.77 2.10
N GLU A 173 -6.25 11.68 0.83
CA GLU A 173 -6.89 10.77 -0.15
C GLU A 173 -6.82 9.32 0.30
N ASP A 174 -5.62 8.81 0.62
CA ASP A 174 -5.42 7.40 0.96
C ASP A 174 -6.20 7.03 2.21
N TRP A 175 -6.17 7.89 3.23
CA TRP A 175 -6.94 7.70 4.45
C TRP A 175 -8.45 7.72 4.16
N THR A 176 -8.94 8.73 3.44
CA THR A 176 -10.37 8.91 3.17
C THR A 176 -10.93 7.77 2.32
N PHE A 177 -10.30 7.48 1.19
CA PHE A 177 -10.81 6.52 0.21
C PHE A 177 -10.58 5.07 0.67
N CYS A 178 -9.36 4.68 1.00
CA CYS A 178 -9.09 3.30 1.39
C CYS A 178 -9.71 2.99 2.77
N LYS A 179 -9.43 3.80 3.79
CA LYS A 179 -9.91 3.50 5.16
C LYS A 179 -11.41 3.72 5.30
N GLY A 180 -12.00 4.64 4.53
CA GLY A 180 -13.45 4.79 4.46
C GLY A 180 -14.15 3.59 3.81
N LEU A 181 -13.54 2.97 2.80
CA LEU A 181 -14.10 1.79 2.14
C LEU A 181 -14.06 0.52 3.01
N ILE A 182 -13.20 0.44 4.03
CA ILE A 182 -13.18 -0.68 4.98
C ILE A 182 -14.56 -0.91 5.62
N LYS A 183 -15.24 0.17 6.05
CA LYS A 183 -16.56 0.13 6.71
C LYS A 183 -17.72 0.60 5.81
N ALA A 184 -17.45 0.82 4.52
CA ALA A 184 -18.46 1.25 3.56
C ALA A 184 -19.46 0.13 3.27
N ASN A 185 -20.69 0.53 2.91
CA ASN A 185 -21.68 -0.40 2.37
C ASN A 185 -21.52 -0.55 0.85
N ASP A 186 -22.27 -1.50 0.29
CA ASP A 186 -22.24 -1.84 -1.13
C ASP A 186 -22.53 -0.62 -2.02
N SER A 187 -23.41 0.30 -1.59
CA SER A 187 -23.77 1.50 -2.35
C SER A 187 -22.57 2.45 -2.51
N ILE A 188 -21.84 2.73 -1.43
CA ILE A 188 -20.65 3.60 -1.45
C ILE A 188 -19.55 2.96 -2.28
N TRP A 189 -19.34 1.66 -2.11
CA TRP A 189 -18.34 0.93 -2.89
C TRP A 189 -18.65 0.93 -4.39
N MET A 190 -19.92 0.69 -4.78
CA MET A 190 -20.36 0.74 -6.17
C MET A 190 -20.20 2.14 -6.78
N LYS A 191 -20.47 3.21 -6.02
CA LYS A 191 -20.18 4.59 -6.46
C LYS A 191 -18.69 4.77 -6.79
N MET A 192 -17.80 4.27 -5.95
CA MET A 192 -16.36 4.36 -6.20
C MET A 192 -15.95 3.57 -7.46
N LEU A 193 -16.55 2.39 -7.66
CA LEU A 193 -16.34 1.59 -8.86
C LEU A 193 -16.79 2.33 -10.14
N ASP A 194 -17.89 3.06 -10.09
CA ASP A 194 -18.36 3.83 -11.24
C ASP A 194 -17.47 5.04 -11.53
N ILE A 195 -16.89 5.67 -10.50
CA ILE A 195 -15.87 6.70 -10.68
C ILE A 195 -14.64 6.10 -11.38
N TYR A 196 -14.20 4.91 -10.96
CA TYR A 196 -13.12 4.18 -11.64
C TYR A 196 -13.43 3.94 -13.11
N LYS A 197 -14.61 3.42 -13.46
CA LYS A 197 -14.99 3.17 -14.86
C LYS A 197 -14.99 4.44 -15.73
N LYS A 198 -15.29 5.60 -15.14
CA LYS A 198 -15.29 6.88 -15.86
C LYS A 198 -13.88 7.46 -16.05
N LYS A 199 -13.03 7.37 -15.02
CA LYS A 199 -11.71 8.00 -14.99
C LYS A 199 -10.55 7.08 -15.34
N TYR A 200 -10.74 5.77 -15.29
CA TYR A 200 -9.72 4.72 -15.45
C TYR A 200 -8.45 4.95 -14.61
N ASN A 201 -8.61 5.42 -13.36
CA ASN A 201 -7.49 5.73 -12.47
C ASN A 201 -7.06 4.51 -11.65
N LYS A 202 -5.79 4.07 -11.78
CA LYS A 202 -5.20 2.93 -11.05
C LYS A 202 -5.33 3.08 -9.52
N LYS A 203 -5.18 4.29 -8.98
CA LYS A 203 -5.26 4.56 -7.53
C LYS A 203 -6.65 4.22 -6.98
N ILE A 204 -7.71 4.48 -7.75
CA ILE A 204 -9.07 4.12 -7.37
C ILE A 204 -9.26 2.61 -7.33
N LEU A 205 -8.66 1.90 -8.30
CA LEU A 205 -8.68 0.45 -8.32
C LEU A 205 -8.02 -0.14 -7.07
N GLU A 206 -6.90 0.44 -6.64
CA GLU A 206 -6.23 0.08 -5.38
C GLU A 206 -7.15 0.31 -4.17
N TYR A 207 -7.87 1.44 -4.09
CA TYR A 207 -8.78 1.69 -2.98
C TYR A 207 -9.97 0.72 -2.91
N LEU A 208 -10.47 0.23 -4.04
CA LEU A 208 -11.58 -0.73 -4.08
C LEU A 208 -11.23 -2.06 -3.39
N THR A 209 -9.94 -2.40 -3.26
CA THR A 209 -9.48 -3.61 -2.56
C THR A 209 -9.53 -3.47 -1.04
N CYS A 210 -9.67 -2.26 -0.51
CA CYS A 210 -9.60 -2.00 0.94
C CYS A 210 -10.86 -2.46 1.71
N SER A 211 -11.92 -2.88 1.04
CA SER A 211 -13.14 -3.38 1.71
C SER A 211 -12.86 -4.69 2.46
N GLU A 212 -13.24 -4.76 3.73
CA GLU A 212 -13.22 -6.01 4.53
C GLU A 212 -14.55 -6.81 4.41
N ASN A 213 -15.57 -6.27 3.73
CA ASN A 213 -16.84 -6.95 3.51
C ASN A 213 -16.69 -8.08 2.47
N SER A 214 -16.95 -9.32 2.89
CA SER A 214 -16.82 -10.54 2.07
C SER A 214 -17.65 -10.51 0.79
N ASN A 215 -18.87 -9.96 0.83
CA ASN A 215 -19.73 -9.85 -0.35
C ASN A 215 -19.14 -8.88 -1.37
N ILE A 216 -18.64 -7.73 -0.90
CA ILE A 216 -17.98 -6.73 -1.77
C ILE A 216 -16.72 -7.33 -2.40
N ILE A 217 -15.91 -8.06 -1.62
CA ILE A 217 -14.70 -8.74 -2.13
C ILE A 217 -15.08 -9.75 -3.22
N GLN A 218 -16.10 -10.58 -3.01
CA GLN A 218 -16.58 -11.53 -4.02
C GLN A 218 -17.07 -10.82 -5.29
N ILE A 219 -17.85 -9.75 -5.15
CA ILE A 219 -18.31 -8.93 -6.28
C ILE A 219 -17.12 -8.35 -7.05
N TYR A 220 -16.12 -7.84 -6.35
CA TYR A 220 -14.91 -7.27 -6.96
C TYR A 220 -14.12 -8.32 -7.73
N LEU A 221 -13.86 -9.48 -7.11
CA LEU A 221 -13.16 -10.60 -7.75
C LEU A 221 -13.89 -11.09 -9.00
N ASN A 222 -15.22 -11.24 -8.94
CA ASN A 222 -16.03 -11.62 -10.10
C ASN A 222 -15.91 -10.58 -11.22
N LYS A 223 -16.01 -9.28 -10.90
CA LYS A 223 -15.90 -8.21 -11.90
C LYS A 223 -14.52 -8.14 -12.54
N ILE A 224 -13.45 -8.33 -11.76
CA ILE A 224 -12.09 -8.42 -12.30
C ILE A 224 -11.96 -9.65 -13.20
N THR A 225 -12.46 -10.79 -12.75
CA THR A 225 -12.40 -12.05 -13.50
C THR A 225 -13.17 -11.92 -14.81
N ASP A 226 -14.37 -11.34 -14.81
CA ASP A 226 -15.15 -11.05 -16.01
C ASP A 226 -14.41 -10.09 -16.95
N ASN A 227 -13.75 -9.07 -16.42
CA ASN A 227 -13.00 -8.12 -17.26
C ASN A 227 -11.76 -8.77 -17.87
N ILE A 228 -11.04 -9.59 -17.10
CA ILE A 228 -9.90 -10.39 -17.55
C ILE A 228 -10.37 -11.40 -18.61
N LEU A 229 -11.45 -12.14 -18.33
CA LEU A 229 -12.06 -13.11 -19.24
C LEU A 229 -12.53 -12.42 -20.52
N ASN A 230 -13.18 -11.27 -20.45
CA ASN A 230 -13.61 -10.50 -21.61
C ASN A 230 -12.43 -9.98 -22.43
N LYS A 231 -11.33 -9.56 -21.78
CA LYS A 231 -10.10 -9.16 -22.47
C LYS A 231 -9.42 -10.36 -23.15
N PHE A 232 -9.38 -11.51 -22.50
CA PHE A 232 -8.92 -12.77 -23.08
C PHE A 232 -9.82 -13.22 -24.24
N VAL A 233 -11.14 -13.20 -24.10
CA VAL A 233 -12.10 -13.52 -25.17
C VAL A 233 -11.95 -12.53 -26.33
N THR A 234 -11.72 -11.25 -26.06
CA THR A 234 -11.48 -10.24 -27.10
C THR A 234 -10.14 -10.49 -27.80
N TYR A 235 -9.10 -10.86 -27.06
CA TYR A 235 -7.81 -11.26 -27.59
C TYR A 235 -7.95 -12.52 -28.46
N LEU A 236 -8.61 -13.57 -27.97
CA LEU A 236 -8.90 -14.79 -28.71
C LEU A 236 -9.76 -14.53 -29.96
N LYS A 237 -10.76 -13.64 -29.87
CA LYS A 237 -11.55 -13.21 -31.04
C LYS A 237 -10.69 -12.45 -32.05
N LYS A 238 -9.77 -11.59 -31.59
CA LYS A 238 -8.79 -10.92 -32.47
C LYS A 238 -7.86 -11.92 -33.14
N GLU A 239 -7.31 -12.89 -32.40
CA GLU A 239 -6.51 -13.98 -32.94
C GLU A 239 -7.29 -14.85 -33.93
N LEU A 240 -8.56 -15.15 -33.64
CA LEU A 240 -9.45 -15.87 -34.56
C LEU A 240 -9.75 -15.06 -35.82
N ILE A 241 -9.95 -13.75 -35.70
CA ILE A 241 -10.14 -12.84 -36.83
C ILE A 241 -8.84 -12.72 -37.63
N ILE A 242 -7.68 -12.59 -36.98
CA ILE A 242 -6.36 -12.54 -37.61
C ILE A 242 -6.10 -13.86 -38.33
N SER A 243 -6.36 -15.01 -37.72
CA SER A 243 -6.20 -16.32 -38.35
C SER A 243 -7.20 -16.51 -39.50
N THR A 244 -8.44 -16.04 -39.37
CA THR A 244 -9.42 -16.05 -40.46
C THR A 244 -9.00 -15.12 -41.60
N ILE A 245 -8.44 -13.95 -41.30
CA ILE A 245 -7.89 -13.00 -42.27
C ILE A 245 -6.66 -13.61 -42.91
N GLN A 246 -5.75 -14.23 -42.16
CA GLN A 246 -4.58 -14.95 -42.66
C GLN A 246 -5.01 -16.12 -43.53
N VAL A 247 -6.05 -16.88 -43.19
CA VAL A 247 -6.61 -17.96 -44.02
C VAL A 247 -7.28 -17.39 -45.26
N LYS A 248 -8.01 -16.27 -45.17
CA LYS A 248 -8.60 -15.59 -46.34
C LYS A 248 -7.55 -14.95 -47.23
N LEU A 249 -6.51 -14.37 -46.65
CA LEU A 249 -5.34 -13.83 -47.35
C LEU A 249 -4.50 -14.96 -47.92
N ALA A 250 -4.37 -16.10 -47.24
CA ALA A 250 -3.71 -17.30 -47.74
C ALA A 250 -4.56 -18.02 -48.78
N ASN A 251 -5.89 -17.91 -48.74
CA ASN A 251 -6.79 -18.42 -49.78
C ASN A 251 -6.85 -17.46 -50.97
N ARG A 252 -6.74 -16.15 -50.75
CA ARG A 252 -6.54 -15.13 -51.79
C ARG A 252 -5.16 -15.25 -52.39
N LYS A 253 -4.13 -15.53 -51.59
CA LYS A 253 -2.77 -15.85 -52.02
C LYS A 253 -2.76 -17.19 -52.73
N LYS A 254 -3.43 -18.24 -52.27
CA LYS A 254 -3.64 -19.50 -53.02
C LYS A 254 -4.45 -19.29 -54.28
N ARG A 255 -5.43 -18.37 -54.30
CA ARG A 255 -6.16 -18.01 -55.52
C ARG A 255 -5.30 -17.17 -56.45
N LEU A 256 -4.50 -16.25 -55.94
CA LEU A 256 -3.53 -15.44 -56.69
C LEU A 256 -2.35 -16.27 -57.14
N GLU A 257 -1.96 -17.31 -56.41
CA GLU A 257 -0.96 -18.32 -56.73
C GLU A 257 -1.57 -19.32 -57.69
N LYS A 258 -2.84 -19.69 -57.57
CA LYS A 258 -3.55 -20.52 -58.54
C LYS A 258 -3.83 -19.72 -59.81
N ILE A 259 -4.12 -18.42 -59.74
CA ILE A 259 -4.21 -17.51 -60.87
C ILE A 259 -2.82 -17.23 -61.41
N GLN A 260 -1.79 -17.04 -60.59
CA GLN A 260 -0.40 -16.91 -61.02
C GLN A 260 0.13 -18.23 -61.54
N LYS A 261 -0.38 -19.39 -61.14
CA LYS A 261 -0.03 -20.75 -61.60
C LYS A 261 -0.97 -21.25 -62.68
N ILE A 262 -2.04 -20.51 -62.98
CA ILE A 262 -2.80 -20.58 -64.23
C ILE A 262 -2.06 -19.67 -65.20
N MET A 263 -1.86 -18.39 -64.89
CA MET A 263 -0.95 -17.49 -65.61
C MET A 263 0.47 -18.03 -65.73
N SER A 264 0.95 -18.88 -64.81
CA SER A 264 2.24 -19.59 -64.83
C SER A 264 2.14 -21.09 -64.93
N SER A 265 0.99 -21.67 -65.27
CA SER A 265 0.95 -22.88 -66.09
C SER A 265 0.83 -22.45 -67.53
N ASP A 266 0.12 -21.39 -67.85
CA ASP A 266 0.20 -20.69 -69.13
C ASP A 266 1.65 -20.14 -69.33
N LEU A 267 2.30 -19.63 -68.26
CA LEU A 267 3.75 -19.30 -68.22
C LEU A 267 4.70 -20.50 -67.93
N LYS A 268 4.36 -21.59 -67.21
CA LYS A 268 5.24 -22.78 -66.92
C LYS A 268 4.81 -24.08 -67.65
N GLU A 269 3.89 -24.02 -68.58
CA GLU A 269 3.79 -24.84 -69.78
C GLU A 269 4.61 -24.14 -70.88
N SER A 270 4.88 -22.83 -70.73
CA SER A 270 6.05 -22.17 -71.33
C SER A 270 7.38 -22.26 -70.52
N VAL A 271 7.40 -22.71 -69.25
CA VAL A 271 8.60 -22.95 -68.38
C VAL A 271 8.61 -24.24 -67.48
N SER A 272 7.88 -25.28 -67.91
CA SER A 272 8.36 -26.67 -67.96
C SER A 272 9.51 -26.80 -68.98
N ASN A 273 10.01 -25.66 -69.46
CA ASN A 273 11.38 -25.41 -69.86
C ASN A 273 12.40 -25.22 -68.70
N LYS A 274 12.07 -25.09 -67.38
CA LYS A 274 13.12 -24.92 -66.32
C LYS A 274 13.07 -25.85 -65.06
N GLU A 275 12.50 -25.56 -63.88
CA GLU A 275 12.90 -26.33 -62.65
C GLU A 275 11.81 -26.58 -61.57
N LYS A 276 11.58 -27.85 -61.21
CA LYS A 276 10.88 -28.35 -60.01
C LYS A 276 11.85 -29.24 -59.23
N LEU A 277 12.33 -28.77 -58.09
CA LEU A 277 13.03 -29.59 -57.10
C LEU A 277 12.78 -28.94 -55.74
N GLU A 278 12.47 -29.80 -54.76
CA GLU A 278 12.76 -29.61 -53.34
C GLU A 278 11.88 -28.63 -52.53
N ILE A 279 11.57 -28.77 -51.24
CA ILE A 279 11.83 -29.72 -50.13
C ILE A 279 10.89 -29.17 -49.02
N SER A 280 9.97 -29.94 -48.44
CA SER A 280 10.13 -30.82 -47.27
C SER A 280 10.20 -30.12 -45.90
N LYS A 281 9.46 -30.73 -44.96
CA LYS A 281 9.75 -30.98 -43.53
C LYS A 281 9.21 -30.02 -42.45
N ASN A 282 8.13 -30.52 -41.82
CA ASN A 282 7.98 -30.93 -40.41
C ASN A 282 8.35 -29.98 -39.25
N GLY A 283 7.46 -29.92 -38.26
CA GLY A 283 7.87 -30.06 -36.85
C GLY A 283 7.01 -29.38 -35.76
N ILE A 284 6.80 -30.12 -34.66
CA ILE A 284 7.08 -29.74 -33.24
C ILE A 284 5.92 -29.93 -32.23
N LEU A 285 6.35 -30.47 -31.08
CA LEU A 285 5.71 -30.99 -29.86
C LEU A 285 5.28 -29.94 -28.80
N GLU A 286 4.53 -30.45 -27.81
CA GLU A 286 3.96 -29.87 -26.59
C GLU A 286 4.97 -29.41 -25.50
N ILE A 287 4.50 -28.58 -24.53
CA ILE A 287 5.22 -28.09 -23.34
C ILE A 287 4.29 -28.18 -22.09
N PRO A 288 4.73 -28.65 -20.90
CA PRO A 288 3.97 -28.57 -19.64
C PRO A 288 4.44 -27.44 -18.70
N ILE A 289 3.49 -26.88 -17.95
CA ILE A 289 3.62 -25.73 -17.03
C ILE A 289 3.48 -26.22 -15.58
N LYS A 290 4.46 -26.00 -14.70
CA LYS A 290 4.26 -26.03 -13.23
C LYS A 290 5.47 -25.54 -12.37
N GLU A 291 5.90 -24.30 -12.51
CA GLU A 291 6.85 -23.69 -11.53
C GLU A 291 6.65 -22.16 -11.32
N ASN A 292 6.19 -21.43 -12.34
CA ASN A 292 6.03 -19.96 -12.27
C ASN A 292 5.04 -19.41 -11.23
N ILE A 293 4.06 -20.19 -10.77
CA ILE A 293 2.96 -19.66 -9.95
C ILE A 293 3.42 -19.32 -8.52
N LYS A 294 4.44 -20.01 -7.99
CA LYS A 294 4.94 -19.74 -6.63
C LYS A 294 5.82 -18.49 -6.57
N GLU A 295 6.66 -18.25 -7.58
CA GLU A 295 7.49 -17.05 -7.66
C GLU A 295 6.66 -15.78 -7.91
N GLU A 296 5.56 -15.89 -8.67
CA GLU A 296 4.65 -14.74 -8.87
C GLU A 296 4.01 -14.26 -7.57
N ILE A 297 3.66 -15.17 -6.65
CA ILE A 297 3.02 -14.79 -5.37
C ILE A 297 3.99 -14.05 -4.44
N TYR A 298 5.23 -14.50 -4.34
CA TYR A 298 6.27 -13.86 -3.52
C TYR A 298 6.63 -12.46 -4.05
N ASN A 299 6.74 -12.33 -5.37
CA ASN A 299 7.04 -11.06 -6.03
C ASN A 299 5.89 -10.04 -5.89
N ILE A 300 4.63 -10.49 -5.76
CA ILE A 300 3.49 -9.60 -5.50
C ILE A 300 3.56 -9.02 -4.09
N SER A 301 3.94 -9.80 -3.07
CA SER A 301 4.05 -9.30 -1.69
C SER A 301 5.16 -8.26 -1.50
N GLU A 302 6.32 -8.48 -2.12
CA GLU A 302 7.45 -7.55 -2.13
C GLU A 302 7.09 -6.22 -2.81
N ARG A 303 6.35 -6.30 -3.92
CA ARG A 303 5.91 -5.14 -4.70
C ARG A 303 4.84 -4.31 -3.98
N LEU A 304 3.96 -4.97 -3.23
CA LEU A 304 3.01 -4.28 -2.35
C LEU A 304 3.72 -3.54 -1.21
N TRP A 305 4.81 -4.10 -0.68
CA TRP A 305 5.63 -3.48 0.37
C TRP A 305 6.40 -2.26 -0.13
N THR A 306 6.98 -2.31 -1.33
CA THR A 306 7.67 -1.17 -1.97
C THR A 306 6.71 -0.09 -2.47
N GLU A 307 5.52 -0.45 -3.00
CA GLU A 307 4.46 0.53 -3.31
C GLU A 307 3.87 1.18 -2.03
N TRP A 308 3.91 0.50 -0.89
CA TRP A 308 3.54 1.07 0.42
C TRP A 308 4.57 2.10 0.92
N ASN A 309 5.86 1.78 0.86
CA ASN A 309 6.94 2.66 1.33
C ASN A 309 7.16 3.89 0.45
N SER A 310 6.93 3.80 -0.87
CA SER A 310 7.11 4.93 -1.79
C SER A 310 6.03 6.02 -1.68
N LYS A 311 4.87 5.73 -1.08
CA LYS A 311 3.75 6.67 -0.90
C LYS A 311 3.74 7.39 0.46
N LEU A 312 4.78 7.17 1.28
CA LEU A 312 4.82 7.50 2.70
C LEU A 312 5.52 8.83 3.03
N ASN A 313 5.93 9.63 2.04
CA ASN A 313 6.64 10.89 2.23
C ASN A 313 5.74 12.12 2.08
N LEU A 314 4.77 12.30 2.98
CA LEU A 314 3.96 13.54 3.00
C LEU A 314 4.44 14.57 4.04
N CYS A 315 5.26 14.17 5.00
CA CYS A 315 5.83 15.06 6.02
C CYS A 315 7.34 14.90 6.26
N MET A 316 8.03 14.05 5.49
CA MET A 316 9.48 13.94 5.55
C MET A 316 10.11 14.96 4.59
N TRP A 317 10.49 16.09 5.18
CA TRP A 317 11.43 17.12 4.70
C TRP A 317 10.93 18.10 3.62
N PRO A 318 10.76 19.39 3.98
CA PRO A 318 11.09 20.48 3.08
C PRO A 318 12.61 20.62 3.06
N SER A 319 13.26 20.26 1.95
CA SER A 319 14.59 20.75 1.63
C SER A 319 14.48 21.79 0.53
#